data_AF-A0A958QF47-F1
#
_entry.id   AF-A0A958QF47-F1
#
_cell.length_a   1.000
_cell.length_b   1.000
_cell.length_c   1.000
_cell.angle_alpha   90.00
_cell.angle_beta   90.00
_cell.angle_gamma   90.00
#
_symmetry.space_group_name_H-M   'P 1'
#
loop_
_entity.id
_entity.type
_entity.pdbx_description
1 polymer ?
#
loop_
_entity_poly.entity_id
_entity_poly.type
_entity_poly.pdbx_seq_one_letter_code
_entity_poly.pdbx_strand_id
1 'polypeptide(L)'
;MPELPEVETVCRQLDHLLRGQEIRSSHVIDPKLLGKVPLKFSNTLIRGVFRLAKNVVLHLETQKASGNFSSYILVHLRMTGRLIFREYPKQK
;
A
#
# COMPACT_ATOMS: atom_id res chain seq x y z
N MET A 1 11.48 -1.46 16.77
CA MET A 1 10.66 -2.06 15.70
C MET A 1 9.26 -2.12 16.25
N PRO A 2 8.22 -1.66 15.53
CA PRO A 2 6.85 -1.85 16.01
C PRO A 2 6.61 -3.34 16.28
N GLU A 3 6.04 -3.68 17.44
CA GLU A 3 5.71 -5.07 17.74
C GLU A 3 4.47 -5.51 16.94
N LEU A 4 4.15 -6.79 17.02
CA LEU A 4 3.03 -7.37 16.27
C LEU A 4 1.69 -6.63 16.51
N PRO A 5 1.34 -6.20 17.75
CA PRO A 5 0.11 -5.47 18.00
C PRO A 5 0.06 -4.09 17.32
N GLU A 6 1.17 -3.36 17.26
CA GLU A 6 1.24 -2.05 16.61
C GLU A 6 1.09 -2.19 15.09
N VAL A 7 1.77 -3.18 14.48
CA VAL A 7 1.62 -3.44 13.04
C VAL A 7 0.18 -3.84 12.70
N GLU A 8 -0.46 -4.65 13.54
CA GLU A 8 -1.86 -5.03 13.38
C GLU A 8 -2.78 -3.80 13.45
N THR A 9 -2.54 -2.91 14.41
CA THR A 9 -3.29 -1.66 14.55
C THR A 9 -3.17 -0.79 13.30
N VAL A 10 -1.96 -0.64 12.76
CA VAL A 10 -1.71 0.08 11.51
C VAL A 10 -2.45 -0.58 10.34
N CYS A 11 -2.42 -1.90 10.22
CA CYS A 11 -3.14 -2.60 9.15
C CYS A 11 -4.65 -2.36 9.21
N ARG A 12 -5.26 -2.45 10.40
CA ARG A 12 -6.71 -2.21 10.58
C ARG A 12 -7.10 -0.78 10.24
N GLN A 13 -6.32 0.20 10.66
CA GLN A 13 -6.56 1.60 10.35
C GLN A 13 -6.46 1.87 8.85
N LEU A 14 -5.42 1.33 8.19
CA LEU A 14 -5.25 1.49 6.75
C LEU A 14 -6.33 0.76 5.94
N ASP A 15 -6.72 -0.45 6.36
CA ASP A 15 -7.77 -1.22 5.69
C ASP A 15 -9.10 -0.46 5.69
N HIS A 16 -9.45 0.14 6.83
CA HIS A 16 -10.66 0.98 6.94
C HIS A 16 -10.65 2.18 5.99
N LEU A 17 -9.49 2.79 5.78
CA LEU A 17 -9.35 4.01 4.95
C LEU A 17 -9.17 3.72 3.45
N LEU A 18 -8.50 2.61 3.11
CA LEU A 18 -8.01 2.33 1.77
C LEU A 18 -8.79 1.25 1.02
N ARG A 19 -9.48 0.33 1.71
CA ARG A 19 -10.24 -0.73 1.04
C ARG A 19 -11.29 -0.14 0.09
N GLY A 20 -11.30 -0.61 -1.14
CA GLY A 20 -12.18 -0.15 -2.21
C GLY A 20 -11.73 1.14 -2.90
N GLN A 21 -10.61 1.73 -2.49
CA GLN A 21 -10.05 2.91 -3.16
C GLN A 21 -9.20 2.51 -4.38
N GLU A 22 -9.22 3.36 -5.40
CA GLU A 22 -8.41 3.20 -6.60
C GLU A 22 -7.12 4.03 -6.52
N ILE A 23 -5.99 3.43 -6.90
CA ILE A 23 -4.71 4.12 -6.97
C ILE A 23 -4.67 4.97 -8.26
N ARG A 24 -4.85 6.28 -8.11
CA ARG A 24 -4.79 7.23 -9.24
C ARG A 24 -3.37 7.52 -9.72
N SER A 25 -2.42 7.61 -8.79
CA SER A 25 -1.03 7.94 -9.09
C SER A 25 -0.12 7.43 -7.99
N SER A 26 1.14 7.16 -8.33
CA SER A 26 2.18 6.80 -7.38
C SER A 26 3.47 7.53 -7.72
N HIS A 27 4.14 8.04 -6.70
CA HIS A 27 5.41 8.76 -6.85
C HIS A 27 6.46 8.11 -5.95
N VAL A 28 7.69 8.10 -6.44
CA VAL A 28 8.83 7.54 -5.73
C VAL A 28 9.89 8.60 -5.62
N ILE A 29 10.21 8.93 -4.37
CA ILE A 29 11.19 9.96 -4.05
C ILE A 29 12.61 9.38 -4.18
N ASP A 30 12.83 8.17 -3.63
CA ASP A 30 14.10 7.46 -3.73
C ASP A 30 13.93 6.09 -4.41
N PRO A 31 14.31 5.95 -5.69
CA PRO A 31 14.25 4.70 -6.43
C PRO A 31 15.07 3.56 -5.82
N LYS A 32 16.11 3.86 -5.04
CA LYS A 32 16.98 2.83 -4.42
C LYS A 32 16.22 1.96 -3.42
N LEU A 33 15.13 2.50 -2.84
CA LEU A 33 14.30 1.78 -1.88
C LEU A 33 13.39 0.73 -2.51
N LEU A 34 13.12 0.83 -3.82
CA LEU A 34 12.13 0.00 -4.51
C LEU A 34 12.69 -1.20 -5.24
N GLY A 35 14.02 -1.33 -5.32
CA GLY A 35 14.65 -2.44 -6.03
C GLY A 35 14.09 -2.59 -7.46
N LYS A 36 13.46 -3.74 -7.74
CA LYS A 36 12.89 -4.07 -9.06
C LYS A 36 11.36 -3.92 -9.14
N VAL A 37 10.71 -3.24 -8.19
CA VAL A 37 9.24 -3.16 -8.15
C VAL A 37 8.71 -2.23 -9.25
N PRO A 38 7.87 -2.71 -10.18
CA PRO A 38 7.24 -1.86 -11.17
C PRO A 38 6.12 -1.01 -10.52
N LEU A 39 6.26 0.31 -10.58
CA LEU A 39 5.35 1.29 -9.95
C LEU A 39 4.33 1.85 -10.93
N LYS A 40 3.65 0.97 -11.65
CA LYS A 40 2.50 1.36 -12.47
C LYS A 40 1.27 0.70 -11.91
N PHE A 41 0.51 1.46 -11.12
CA PHE A 41 -0.74 1.05 -10.51
C PHE A 41 -1.97 1.61 -11.24
N SER A 42 -1.85 1.82 -12.56
CA SER A 42 -2.98 2.25 -13.38
C SER A 42 -4.12 1.23 -13.30
N ASN A 43 -5.35 1.70 -13.02
CA ASN A 43 -6.54 0.86 -12.85
C ASN A 43 -6.37 -0.21 -11.76
N THR A 44 -5.67 0.15 -10.67
CA THR A 44 -5.42 -0.74 -9.54
C THR A 44 -6.30 -0.39 -8.35
N LEU A 45 -7.15 -1.33 -7.93
CA LEU A 45 -8.02 -1.24 -6.76
C LEU A 45 -7.34 -1.87 -5.55
N ILE A 46 -7.46 -1.23 -4.39
CA ILE A 46 -7.03 -1.80 -3.11
C ILE A 46 -8.16 -2.68 -2.57
N ARG A 47 -7.93 -4.00 -2.49
CA ARG A 47 -8.92 -4.96 -1.98
C ARG A 47 -8.87 -5.14 -0.47
N GLY A 48 -7.73 -4.86 0.14
CA GLY A 48 -7.60 -4.83 1.58
C GLY A 48 -6.17 -4.63 2.04
N VAL A 49 -6.03 -4.41 3.34
CA VAL A 49 -4.75 -4.31 4.03
C VAL A 49 -4.74 -5.29 5.19
N PHE A 50 -3.71 -6.12 5.26
CA PHE A 50 -3.56 -7.10 6.34
C PHE A 50 -2.10 -7.24 6.74
N ARG A 51 -1.87 -7.89 7.88
CA ARG A 51 -0.54 -8.12 8.41
C ARG A 51 -0.03 -9.50 8.02
N LEU A 52 1.24 -9.58 7.65
CA LEU A 52 1.99 -10.83 7.58
C LEU A 52 3.24 -10.73 8.44
N ALA A 53 3.22 -11.39 9.60
CA ALA A 53 4.23 -11.24 10.64
C ALA A 53 4.46 -9.76 10.99
N LYS A 54 5.60 -9.20 10.58
CA LYS A 54 6.02 -7.82 10.83
C LYS A 54 5.85 -6.89 9.62
N ASN A 55 5.16 -7.36 8.58
CA ASN A 55 4.89 -6.61 7.35
C ASN A 55 3.44 -6.15 7.30
N VAL A 56 3.24 -4.94 6.79
CA VAL A 56 1.95 -4.48 6.28
C VAL A 56 1.83 -4.94 4.83
N VAL A 57 0.73 -5.59 4.48
CA VAL A 57 0.48 -6.14 3.14
C VAL A 57 -0.72 -5.43 2.54
N LEU A 58 -0.53 -4.81 1.37
CA LEU A 58 -1.62 -4.26 0.58
C LEU A 58 -1.97 -5.25 -0.52
N HIS A 59 -3.23 -5.69 -0.57
CA HIS A 59 -3.76 -6.50 -1.66
C HIS A 59 -4.30 -5.60 -2.75
N LEU A 60 -3.76 -5.77 -3.95
CA LEU A 60 -4.06 -4.98 -5.12
C LEU A 60 -4.69 -5.85 -6.21
N GLU A 61 -5.69 -5.31 -6.87
CA GLU A 61 -6.25 -5.91 -8.08
C GLU A 61 -6.15 -4.91 -9.23
N THR A 62 -5.43 -5.28 -10.27
CA THR A 62 -5.23 -4.43 -11.45
C THR A 62 -6.03 -4.98 -12.61
N GLN A 63 -6.86 -4.14 -13.21
CA GLN A 63 -7.60 -4.52 -14.42
C GLN A 63 -6.69 -4.38 -15.65
N LYS A 64 -6.59 -5.45 -16.44
CA LYS A 64 -5.86 -5.49 -17.72
C LYS A 64 -6.75 -6.07 -18.80
N ALA A 65 -6.43 -5.79 -20.07
CA ALA A 65 -7.15 -6.31 -21.22
C ALA A 65 -7.20 -7.85 -21.27
N SER A 66 -6.18 -8.53 -20.71
CA SER A 66 -6.09 -9.99 -20.63
C SER A 66 -6.75 -10.59 -19.38
N GLY A 67 -7.48 -9.80 -18.60
CA GLY A 67 -8.08 -10.20 -17.33
C GLY A 67 -7.49 -9.51 -16.10
N ASN A 68 -8.12 -9.73 -14.94
CA ASN A 68 -7.71 -9.11 -13.68
C ASN A 68 -6.44 -9.78 -13.14
N PHE A 69 -5.50 -8.96 -12.68
CA PHE A 69 -4.24 -9.40 -12.09
C PHE A 69 -4.17 -9.01 -10.62
N SER A 70 -4.05 -10.00 -9.75
CA SER A 70 -3.88 -9.79 -8.31
C SER A 70 -2.40 -9.65 -7.97
N SER A 71 -2.05 -8.64 -7.19
CA SER A 71 -0.68 -8.40 -6.70
C SER A 71 -0.67 -7.93 -5.26
N TYR A 72 0.51 -7.92 -4.65
CA TYR A 72 0.70 -7.54 -3.26
C TYR A 72 1.89 -6.60 -3.11
N ILE A 73 1.74 -5.57 -2.27
CA ILE A 73 2.85 -4.75 -1.79
C ILE A 73 3.11 -5.12 -0.34
N LEU A 74 4.36 -5.48 -0.04
CA LEU A 74 4.82 -5.70 1.32
C LEU A 74 5.60 -4.47 1.78
N VAL A 75 5.19 -3.92 2.93
CA VAL A 75 5.86 -2.80 3.58
C VAL A 75 6.39 -3.25 4.94
N HIS A 76 7.72 -3.19 5.09
CA HIS A 76 8.39 -3.48 6.35
C HIS A 76 8.82 -2.18 7.04
N LEU A 77 8.17 -1.81 8.15
CA LEU A 77 8.40 -0.54 8.85
C LEU A 77 9.80 -0.43 9.52
N ARG A 78 10.50 -1.55 9.73
CA ARG A 78 11.81 -1.58 10.39
C ARG A 78 11.72 -0.93 11.78
N MET A 79 12.65 -0.04 12.13
CA MET A 79 12.69 0.60 13.45
C MET A 79 11.86 1.89 13.51
N THR A 80 11.82 2.66 12.42
CA THR A 80 11.31 4.04 12.41
C THR A 80 10.41 4.37 11.23
N GLY A 81 10.19 3.43 10.31
CA GLY A 81 9.31 3.63 9.16
C GLY A 81 7.88 3.91 9.59
N ARG A 82 7.23 4.84 8.91
CA ARG A 82 5.86 5.29 9.19
C ARG A 82 5.05 5.28 7.91
N LEU A 83 3.78 4.89 8.03
CA LEU A 83 2.77 5.08 6.99
C LEU A 83 1.91 6.26 7.41
N ILE A 84 1.79 7.26 6.53
CA ILE A 84 1.09 8.51 6.81
C ILE A 84 -0.09 8.59 5.84
N PHE A 85 -1.29 8.66 6.39
CA PHE A 85 -2.49 9.00 5.63
C PHE A 85 -2.70 10.51 5.69
N ARG A 86 -2.96 11.14 4.53
CA ARG A 86 -3.23 12.56 4.42
C ARG A 86 -4.22 12.79 3.30
N GLU A 87 -5.10 13.77 3.48
CA GLU A 87 -5.94 14.26 2.40
C GLU A 87 -5.08 14.87 1.28
N TYR A 88 -5.42 14.55 0.04
CA TYR A 88 -4.78 15.20 -1.09
C TYR A 88 -5.25 16.66 -1.13
N PRO A 89 -4.34 17.66 -1.10
CA PRO A 89 -4.75 19.05 -1.10
C PRO A 89 -5.56 19.32 -2.36
N LYS A 90 -6.80 19.82 -2.19
CA LYS A 90 -7.58 20.34 -3.32
C LYS A 90 -6.76 21.47 -3.95
N GLN A 91 -6.35 21.29 -5.20
CA GLN A 91 -5.76 22.39 -5.97
C GLN A 91 -6.83 23.49 -6.01
N LYS A 92 -6.50 24.66 -5.45
CA LYS A 92 -7.31 25.88 -5.56
C LYS A 92 -7.22 26.43 -6.97
#